data_AF-A0A9D6TKI1-F1
#
_entry.id   AF-A0A9D6TKI1-F1
#
_cell.length_a   1.000
_cell.length_b   1.000
_cell.length_c   1.000
_cell.angle_alpha   90.00
_cell.angle_beta   90.00
_cell.angle_gamma   90.00
#
_symmetry.space_group_name_H-M   'P 1'
#
loop_
_entity.id
_entity.type
_entity.pdbx_description
1 polymer ?
#
loop_
_entity_poly.entity_id
_entity_poly.type
_entity_poly.pdbx_seq_one_letter_code
_entity_poly.pdbx_strand_id
1 'polypeptide(L)'
;MTPKAGSIEAQALMQAVEKKVGDFLVPVFTAEHLAAIALQLGRAKDKIRLAQFAEAGVLDSAKFKAILQRHGLEKKWDNFRQSLRDDA
;
A
#
# COMPACT_ATOMS: atom_id res chain seq x y z
N MET A 1 9.15 2.58 -18.09
CA MET A 1 8.26 1.43 -17.85
C MET A 1 6.87 1.98 -17.61
N THR A 2 5.94 1.80 -18.55
CA THR A 2 4.55 2.26 -18.38
C THR A 2 3.79 1.27 -17.51
N PRO A 3 3.08 1.73 -16.46
CA PRO A 3 2.22 0.85 -15.67
C PRO A 3 1.22 0.14 -16.56
N LYS A 4 0.99 -1.15 -16.30
CA LYS A 4 -0.06 -1.89 -17.01
C LYS A 4 -1.42 -1.27 -16.68
N ALA A 5 -2.26 -1.06 -17.67
CA ALA A 5 -3.63 -0.58 -17.46
C ALA A 5 -4.35 -1.50 -16.45
N GLY A 6 -4.95 -0.91 -15.41
CA GLY A 6 -5.62 -1.63 -14.33
C GLY A 6 -4.73 -2.11 -13.18
N SER A 7 -3.42 -1.85 -13.22
CA SER A 7 -2.49 -2.16 -12.11
C SER A 7 -2.67 -1.24 -10.91
N ILE A 8 -2.16 -1.66 -9.74
CA ILE A 8 -2.18 -0.85 -8.52
C ILE A 8 -1.37 0.43 -8.73
N GLU A 9 -0.27 0.35 -9.46
CA GLU A 9 0.61 1.46 -9.80
C GLU A 9 -0.10 2.48 -10.70
N ALA A 10 -0.88 2.02 -11.69
CA ALA A 10 -1.70 2.90 -12.52
C ALA A 10 -2.77 3.62 -11.68
N GLN A 11 -3.42 2.91 -10.76
CA GLN A 11 -4.39 3.50 -9.85
C GLN A 11 -3.74 4.52 -8.90
N ALA A 12 -2.56 4.19 -8.36
CA ALA A 12 -1.80 5.04 -7.45
C ALA A 12 -1.34 6.34 -8.12
N LEU A 13 -0.98 6.28 -9.41
CA LEU A 13 -0.66 7.47 -10.20
C LEU A 13 -1.89 8.36 -10.42
N MET A 14 -3.05 7.77 -10.74
CA MET A 14 -4.29 8.55 -10.92
C MET A 14 -4.82 9.16 -9.62
N GLN A 15 -4.55 8.52 -8.48
CA GLN A 15 -5.01 8.96 -7.16
C GLN A 15 -3.87 9.58 -6.32
N ALA A 16 -2.77 9.96 -6.97
CA ALA A 16 -1.66 10.60 -6.28
C ALA A 16 -2.13 11.91 -5.64
N VAL A 17 -1.68 12.14 -4.41
CA VAL A 17 -2.02 13.35 -3.65
C VAL A 17 -0.82 14.28 -3.64
N GLU A 18 -1.06 15.58 -3.74
CA GLU A 18 0.02 16.55 -3.60
C GLU A 18 0.45 16.64 -2.13
N LYS A 19 1.74 16.48 -1.90
CA LYS A 19 2.34 16.64 -0.58
C LYS A 19 3.48 17.65 -0.68
N LYS A 20 3.53 18.55 0.30
CA LYS A 20 4.63 19.49 0.43
C LYS A 20 5.88 18.77 0.95
N VAL A 21 6.96 18.83 0.19
CA VAL A 21 8.29 18.31 0.55
C VAL A 21 9.29 19.45 0.39
N GLY A 22 9.74 19.99 1.52
CA GLY A 22 10.46 21.26 1.54
C GLY A 22 9.57 22.38 0.98
N ASP A 23 10.05 23.06 -0.05
CA ASP A 23 9.32 24.15 -0.72
C ASP A 23 8.51 23.70 -1.95
N PHE A 24 8.56 22.41 -2.28
CA PHE A 24 7.91 21.88 -3.48
C PHE A 24 6.65 21.09 -3.15
N LEU A 25 5.60 21.29 -3.95
CA LEU A 25 4.47 20.37 -4.01
C LEU A 25 4.82 19.23 -4.96
N VAL A 26 4.79 18.01 -4.46
CA VAL A 26 5.09 16.81 -5.25
C VAL A 26 3.92 15.82 -5.16
N PRO A 27 3.51 15.23 -6.29
CA PRO A 27 2.50 14.17 -6.27
C PRO A 27 3.11 12.90 -5.68
N VAL A 28 2.51 12.40 -4.60
CA VAL A 28 2.93 11.18 -3.91
C VAL A 28 1.79 10.17 -3.87
N PHE A 29 2.14 8.88 -3.84
CA PHE A 29 1.15 7.82 -3.67
C PHE A 29 0.59 7.85 -2.25
N THR A 30 -0.68 7.48 -2.13
CA THR A 30 -1.30 7.35 -0.80
C THR A 30 -0.71 6.16 -0.05
N ALA A 31 -0.82 6.19 1.29
CA ALA A 31 -0.31 5.12 2.14
C ALA A 31 -0.95 3.77 1.77
N GLU A 32 -2.23 3.76 1.39
CA GLU A 32 -2.98 2.55 1.03
C GLU A 32 -2.47 1.92 -0.26
N HIS A 33 -2.14 2.72 -1.28
CA HIS A 33 -1.56 2.21 -2.51
C HIS A 33 -0.15 1.67 -2.29
N LEU A 34 0.67 2.39 -1.51
CA LEU A 34 2.00 1.92 -1.14
C LEU A 34 1.93 0.61 -0.36
N ALA A 35 0.98 0.49 0.56
CA ALA A 35 0.73 -0.72 1.32
C ALA A 35 0.30 -1.89 0.41
N ALA A 36 -0.59 -1.64 -0.55
CA ALA A 36 -1.06 -2.65 -1.48
C ALA A 36 0.06 -3.13 -2.43
N ILE A 37 0.88 -2.21 -2.93
CA ILE A 37 2.06 -2.53 -3.74
C ILE A 37 3.09 -3.33 -2.93
N ALA A 38 3.38 -2.91 -1.70
CA ALA A 38 4.27 -3.61 -0.78
C ALA A 38 3.80 -5.06 -0.54
N LEU A 39 2.50 -5.23 -0.30
CA LEU A 39 1.88 -6.54 -0.14
C LEU A 39 1.94 -7.39 -1.43
N GLN A 40 1.75 -6.75 -2.59
CA GLN A 40 1.82 -7.44 -3.89
C GLN A 40 3.23 -7.97 -4.17
N LEU A 41 4.25 -7.15 -3.92
CA LEU A 41 5.67 -7.46 -4.17
C LEU A 41 6.26 -8.40 -3.11
N GLY A 42 5.75 -8.38 -1.88
CA GLY A 42 6.08 -9.35 -0.83
C GLY A 42 7.52 -9.33 -0.34
N ARG A 43 8.33 -8.31 -0.67
CA ARG A 43 9.74 -8.22 -0.27
C ARG A 43 9.86 -7.99 1.24
N ALA A 44 10.88 -8.56 1.87
CA ALA A 44 11.08 -8.49 3.32
C ALA A 44 11.14 -7.05 3.87
N LYS A 45 11.77 -6.11 3.15
CA LYS A 45 11.81 -4.69 3.55
C LYS A 45 10.47 -3.98 3.42
N ASP A 46 9.64 -4.41 2.47
CA ASP A 46 8.32 -3.82 2.23
C ASP A 46 7.32 -4.28 3.30
N LYS A 47 7.48 -5.51 3.83
CA LYS A 47 6.73 -6.02 4.98
C LYS A 47 6.94 -5.19 6.25
N ILE A 48 8.19 -4.78 6.53
CA ILE A 48 8.51 -3.93 7.69
C ILE A 48 7.81 -2.57 7.57
N ARG A 49 7.87 -1.95 6.39
CA ARG A 49 7.16 -0.68 6.13
C ARG A 49 5.65 -0.84 6.27
N LEU A 50 5.09 -1.96 5.80
CA LEU A 50 3.67 -2.28 5.90
C LEU A 50 3.22 -2.38 7.37
N ALA A 51 4.03 -3.02 8.23
CA ALA A 51 3.79 -3.07 9.67
C ALA A 51 3.83 -1.68 10.30
N GLN A 52 4.83 -0.86 9.96
CA GLN A 52 4.93 0.53 10.44
C GLN A 52 3.72 1.38 10.02
N PHE A 53 3.23 1.22 8.79
CA PHE A 53 2.02 1.91 8.33
C PHE A 53 0.76 1.49 9.09
N ALA A 54 0.66 0.20 9.44
CA ALA A 54 -0.44 -0.33 10.24
C ALA A 54 -0.38 0.16 11.70
N GLU A 55 0.81 0.14 12.32
CA GLU A 55 1.04 0.63 13.69
C GLU A 55 0.84 2.13 13.82
N ALA A 56 1.28 2.91 12.82
CA ALA A 56 1.12 4.36 12.81
C ALA A 56 -0.34 4.81 12.63
N GLY A 57 -1.27 3.89 12.31
CA GLY A 57 -2.69 4.19 12.13
C GLY A 57 -2.98 5.13 10.95
N VAL A 58 -2.04 5.26 10.01
CA VAL A 58 -2.16 6.18 8.86
C VAL A 58 -2.91 5.58 7.68
N LEU A 59 -3.25 4.28 7.75
CA LEU A 59 -4.01 3.59 6.71
C LEU A 59 -5.51 3.74 6.96
N ASP A 60 -6.22 4.32 5.99
CA ASP A 60 -7.68 4.25 5.95
C ASP A 60 -8.10 2.81 5.63
N SER A 61 -8.63 2.13 6.65
CA SER A 61 -9.01 0.71 6.55
C SER A 61 -10.06 0.46 5.47
N ALA A 62 -10.98 1.41 5.22
CA ALA A 62 -12.03 1.24 4.22
C ALA A 62 -11.45 1.35 2.81
N LYS A 63 -10.62 2.37 2.56
CA LYS A 63 -9.94 2.55 1.27
C LYS A 63 -8.96 1.42 0.98
N PHE A 64 -8.19 1.01 1.98
CA PHE A 64 -7.23 -0.07 1.82
C PHE A 64 -7.93 -1.38 1.46
N LYS A 65 -9.01 -1.74 2.17
CA LYS A 65 -9.82 -2.92 1.84
C LYS A 65 -10.40 -2.88 0.43
N ALA A 66 -10.90 -1.72 -0.02
CA ALA A 66 -11.41 -1.55 -1.38
C ALA A 66 -10.32 -1.78 -2.44
N ILE A 67 -9.09 -1.29 -2.20
CA ILE A 67 -7.94 -1.52 -3.09
C ILE A 67 -7.58 -3.01 -3.10
N LEU A 68 -7.50 -3.67 -1.94
CA LEU A 68 -7.19 -5.10 -1.85
C LEU A 68 -8.22 -5.96 -2.60
N GLN A 69 -9.51 -5.66 -2.45
CA GLN A 69 -10.61 -6.35 -3.14
C GLN A 69 -10.50 -6.21 -4.65
N ARG A 70 -10.28 -4.97 -5.12
CA ARG A 70 -10.16 -4.67 -6.55
C ARG A 70 -9.01 -5.43 -7.22
N HIS A 71 -7.92 -5.67 -6.48
CA HIS A 71 -6.70 -6.30 -7.00
C HIS A 71 -6.52 -7.76 -6.55
N GLY A 72 -7.51 -8.36 -5.87
CA GLY A 72 -7.48 -9.75 -5.44
C GLY A 72 -6.40 -10.07 -4.39
N LEU A 73 -6.02 -9.09 -3.58
CA LEU A 73 -4.93 -9.21 -2.59
C LEU A 73 -5.39 -9.59 -1.19
N GLU A 74 -6.70 -9.77 -0.94
CA GLU A 74 -7.24 -10.08 0.38
C GLU A 74 -6.59 -11.31 1.02
N LYS A 75 -6.45 -12.42 0.29
CA LYS A 75 -5.79 -13.63 0.81
C LYS A 75 -4.33 -13.39 1.20
N LYS A 76 -3.60 -12.56 0.43
CA LYS A 76 -2.21 -12.21 0.77
C LYS A 76 -2.16 -11.36 2.04
N TRP A 77 -3.12 -10.48 2.21
CA TRP A 77 -3.24 -9.65 3.41
C TRP A 77 -3.52 -10.49 4.65
N ASP A 78 -4.44 -11.44 4.56
CA ASP A 78 -4.75 -12.35 5.68
C ASP A 78 -3.53 -13.19 6.07
N ASN A 79 -2.82 -13.76 5.09
CA ASN A 79 -1.57 -14.49 5.32
C ASN A 79 -0.50 -13.60 5.98
N PHE A 80 -0.39 -12.34 5.54
CA PHE A 80 0.55 -11.38 6.13
C PHE A 80 0.21 -11.08 7.60
N ARG A 81 -1.07 -10.87 7.91
CA ARG A 81 -1.53 -10.67 9.29
C ARG A 81 -1.30 -11.88 10.17
N GLN A 82 -1.43 -13.09 9.64
CA GLN A 82 -1.12 -14.31 10.36
C GLN A 82 0.40 -14.40 10.64
N SER A 83 1.25 -14.17 9.64
CA SER A 83 2.71 -14.18 9.85
C SER A 83 3.17 -13.15 10.87
N LEU A 84 2.56 -11.96 10.90
CA LEU A 84 2.83 -10.94 11.91
C LEU A 84 2.49 -11.38 13.34
N ARG A 85 1.48 -12.24 13.51
CA ARG A 85 1.09 -12.79 14.82
C ARG A 85 2.00 -13.93 15.26
N ASP A 86 2.52 -14.70 14.31
CA ASP A 86 3.39 -15.85 14.61
C ASP A 86 4.84 -15.39 14.91
N ASP A 87 5.23 -14.19 14.46
CA ASP A 87 6.53 -13.55 14.71
C ASP A 87 6.57 -12.69 16.02
N ALA A 88 5.47 -12.63 16.79
CA ALA A 88 5.30 -11.83 18.01
C ALA A 88 5.25 -12.69 19.29
#